data_AF-A0A8J7FB08-F1
#
_entry.id   AF-A0A8J7FB08-F1
#
_cell.length_a   1.000
_cell.length_b   1.000
_cell.length_c   1.000
_cell.angle_alpha   90.00
_cell.angle_beta   90.00
_cell.angle_gamma   90.00
#
_symmetry.space_group_name_H-M   'P 1'
#
loop_
_entity.id
_entity.type
_entity.pdbx_description
1 polymer ?
#
loop_
_entity_poly.entity_id
_entity_poly.type
_entity_poly.pdbx_seq_one_letter_code
_entity_poly.pdbx_strand_id
1 'polypeptide(L)'
;MRQYERRQQALVGLLRNEIQAITNSSIGMGRRVVEIEQKLNSTAEKQLELENRDPGAMAFNQAARLMEMGANVDDLVESCGIGRPEAELMALLHQELKATDSLGHQK
;
A
#
# COMPACT_ATOMS: atom_id res chain seq x y z
N MET A 1 -1.59 43.97 -52.51
CA MET A 1 -0.51 44.02 -51.50
C MET A 1 -1.04 44.06 -50.07
N ARG A 2 -1.69 45.15 -49.58
CA ARG A 2 -2.12 45.26 -48.17
C ARG A 2 -3.05 44.15 -47.65
N GLN A 3 -3.94 43.60 -48.48
CA GLN A 3 -4.81 42.47 -48.06
C GLN A 3 -4.03 41.16 -47.87
N TYR A 4 -3.01 40.93 -48.68
CA TYR A 4 -2.15 39.74 -48.57
C TYR A 4 -1.32 39.78 -47.28
N GLU A 5 -0.75 40.95 -46.97
CA GLU A 5 -0.02 41.19 -45.71
C GLU A 5 -0.93 41.02 -44.48
N ARG A 6 -2.15 41.56 -44.50
CA ARG A 6 -3.13 41.36 -43.41
C ARG A 6 -3.48 39.89 -43.21
N ARG A 7 -3.67 39.13 -44.30
CA ARG A 7 -3.98 37.69 -44.21
C ARG A 7 -2.80 36.90 -43.64
N GLN A 8 -1.57 37.23 -44.04
CA GLN A 8 -0.37 36.63 -43.44
C GLN A 8 -0.22 36.97 -41.96
N GLN A 9 -0.42 38.23 -41.57
CA GLN A 9 -0.39 38.64 -40.16
C GLN A 9 -1.45 37.90 -39.32
N ALA A 10 -2.67 37.74 -39.85
CA ALA A 10 -3.72 36.97 -39.19
C ALA A 10 -3.34 35.51 -39.00
N LEU A 11 -2.78 34.86 -40.04
CA LEU A 11 -2.35 33.46 -39.96
C LEU A 11 -1.21 33.28 -38.94
N VAL A 12 -0.22 34.17 -38.94
CA VAL A 12 0.87 34.15 -37.95
C VAL A 12 0.33 34.34 -36.53
N GLY A 13 -0.66 35.21 -36.34
CA GLY A 13 -1.33 35.38 -35.06
C GLY A 13 -2.05 34.11 -34.58
N LEU A 14 -2.78 33.45 -35.48
CA LEU A 14 -3.45 32.18 -35.17
C LEU A 14 -2.45 31.08 -34.79
N LEU A 15 -1.39 30.90 -35.58
CA LEU A 15 -0.36 29.89 -35.30
C LEU A 15 0.36 30.16 -33.97
N ARG A 16 0.64 31.42 -33.62
CA ARG A 16 1.21 31.77 -32.32
C ARG A 16 0.28 31.37 -31.16
N ASN A 17 -1.02 31.60 -31.31
CA ASN A 17 -2.00 31.21 -30.30
C ASN A 17 -2.10 29.69 -30.15
N GLU A 18 -2.10 28.94 -31.25
CA GLU A 18 -2.12 27.47 -31.23
C GLU A 18 -0.85 26.91 -30.58
N ILE A 19 0.32 27.42 -30.94
CA ILE A 19 1.59 27.04 -30.31
C ILE A 19 1.52 27.28 -28.80
N GLN A 20 1.04 28.45 -28.38
CA GLN A 20 0.94 28.78 -26.95
C GLN A 20 -0.05 27.86 -26.22
N ALA A 21 -1.18 27.52 -26.84
CA ALA A 21 -2.12 26.56 -26.29
C ALA A 21 -1.51 25.16 -26.15
N ILE A 22 -0.76 24.70 -27.15
CA ILE A 22 -0.04 23.42 -27.12
C ILE A 22 1.04 23.45 -26.04
N THR A 23 1.85 24.50 -25.95
CA THR A 23 2.89 24.63 -24.92
C THR A 23 2.29 24.55 -23.52
N ASN A 24 1.21 25.29 -23.26
CA ASN A 24 0.52 25.25 -21.97
C ASN A 24 -0.03 23.84 -21.65
N SER A 25 -0.59 23.18 -22.66
CA SER A 25 -1.10 21.80 -22.54
C SER A 25 0.03 20.82 -22.22
N SER A 26 1.15 20.90 -22.94
CA SER A 26 2.33 20.06 -22.71
C SER A 26 2.94 20.26 -21.32
N ILE A 27 2.96 21.49 -20.80
CA ILE A 27 3.39 21.76 -19.42
C ILE A 27 2.45 21.07 -18.42
N GLY A 28 1.13 21.17 -18.63
CA GLY A 28 0.13 20.49 -17.81
C GLY A 28 0.30 18.97 -17.83
N MET A 29 0.52 18.39 -19.01
CA MET A 29 0.82 16.97 -19.17
C MET A 29 2.11 16.57 -18.46
N GLY A 30 3.18 17.35 -18.57
CA GLY A 30 4.44 17.09 -17.87
C GLY A 30 4.26 17.02 -16.35
N ARG A 31 3.49 17.95 -15.76
CA ARG A 31 3.16 17.90 -14.33
C ARG A 31 2.38 16.64 -13.95
N ARG A 32 1.39 16.26 -14.77
CA ARG A 32 0.61 15.04 -14.55
C ARG A 32 1.47 13.78 -14.61
N VAL A 33 2.42 13.71 -15.54
CA VAL A 33 3.36 12.58 -15.64
C VAL A 33 4.18 12.46 -14.35
N VAL A 34 4.76 13.56 -13.86
CA VAL A 34 5.53 13.58 -12.60
C VAL A 34 4.66 13.14 -11.42
N GLU A 35 3.42 13.62 -11.31
CA GLU A 35 2.48 13.20 -10.27
C GLU A 35 2.18 11.69 -10.32
N ILE A 36 2.05 11.13 -11.52
CA ILE A 36 1.79 9.70 -11.73
C ILE A 36 3.01 8.88 -11.36
N GLU A 37 4.22 9.28 -11.79
CA GLU A 37 5.47 8.62 -11.43
C GLU A 37 5.66 8.58 -9.91
N GLN A 38 5.39 9.68 -9.22
CA GLN A 38 5.48 9.72 -7.76
C GLN A 38 4.51 8.74 -7.08
N LYS A 39 3.25 8.69 -7.56
CA LYS A 39 2.26 7.73 -7.04
C LYS A 39 2.64 6.29 -7.34
N LEU A 40 3.17 6.04 -8.53
CA LEU A 40 3.61 4.72 -8.95
C LEU A 40 4.75 4.23 -8.06
N ASN A 41 5.77 5.06 -7.83
CA ASN A 41 6.90 4.72 -6.95
C ASN A 41 6.43 4.41 -5.52
N SER A 42 5.57 5.26 -4.94
CA SER A 42 5.01 5.00 -3.60
C SER A 42 4.18 3.71 -3.55
N THR A 43 3.48 3.38 -4.63
CA THR A 43 2.70 2.13 -4.70
C THR A 43 3.64 0.92 -4.82
N ALA A 44 4.69 1.02 -5.62
CA ALA A 44 5.69 -0.03 -5.79
C ALA A 44 6.44 -0.31 -4.47
N GLU A 45 6.80 0.73 -3.72
CA GLU A 45 7.40 0.59 -2.38
C GLU A 45 6.48 -0.17 -1.42
N LYS A 46 5.21 0.21 -1.34
CA LYS A 46 4.22 -0.50 -0.52
C LYS A 46 4.00 -1.93 -0.96
N GLN A 47 4.04 -2.20 -2.27
CA GLN A 47 3.93 -3.55 -2.79
C GLN A 47 5.11 -4.41 -2.35
N LEU A 48 6.33 -3.86 -2.40
CA LEU A 48 7.53 -4.54 -1.91
C LEU A 48 7.47 -4.80 -0.40
N GLU A 49 6.94 -3.85 0.39
CA GLU A 49 6.69 -4.06 1.83
C GLU A 49 5.70 -5.22 2.08
N LEU A 50 4.66 -5.34 1.26
CA LEU A 50 3.69 -6.43 1.35
C LEU A 50 4.27 -7.77 0.92
N GLU A 51 5.08 -7.80 -0.14
CA GLU A 51 5.77 -9.02 -0.59
C GLU A 51 6.79 -9.51 0.45
N ASN A 52 7.49 -8.60 1.12
CA ASN A 52 8.42 -8.94 2.19
C ASN A 52 7.73 -9.32 3.51
N ARG A 53 6.42 -9.13 3.61
CA ARG A 53 5.67 -9.47 4.83
C ARG A 53 5.33 -10.94 4.82
N ASP A 54 5.93 -11.70 5.74
CA ASP A 54 5.62 -13.12 5.91
C ASP A 54 4.13 -13.30 6.27
N PRO A 55 3.32 -13.94 5.41
CA PRO A 55 1.92 -14.20 5.68
C PRO A 55 1.72 -15.05 6.95
N GLY A 56 2.65 -15.97 7.23
CA GLY A 56 2.62 -16.80 8.44
C GLY A 56 2.74 -15.94 9.70
N ALA A 57 3.71 -15.02 9.73
CA ALA A 57 3.89 -14.10 10.85
C ALA A 57 2.64 -13.25 11.13
N MET A 58 1.86 -12.84 10.12
CA MET A 58 0.60 -12.11 10.35
C MET A 58 -0.47 -13.01 10.98
N ALA A 59 -0.63 -14.22 10.46
CA ALA A 59 -1.59 -15.20 10.98
C ALA A 59 -1.28 -15.59 12.43
N PHE A 60 0.00 -15.83 12.76
CA PHE A 60 0.43 -16.11 14.14
C PHE A 60 0.23 -14.91 15.08
N ASN A 61 0.53 -13.68 14.64
CA ASN A 61 0.27 -12.49 15.46
C ASN A 61 -1.23 -12.28 15.73
N GLN A 62 -2.10 -12.62 14.78
CA GLN A 62 -3.54 -12.55 14.97
C GLN A 62 -4.04 -13.66 15.91
N ALA A 63 -3.54 -14.89 15.74
CA ALA A 63 -3.85 -16.02 16.58
C ALA A 63 -3.43 -15.79 18.04
N ALA A 64 -2.25 -15.19 18.27
CA ALA A 64 -1.77 -14.83 19.61
C ALA A 64 -2.72 -13.84 20.31
N ARG A 65 -3.16 -12.78 19.62
CA ARG A 65 -4.14 -11.82 20.17
C ARG A 65 -5.49 -12.47 20.46
N LEU A 66 -5.98 -13.34 19.58
CA LEU A 66 -7.24 -14.07 19.81
C LEU A 66 -7.12 -14.99 21.02
N MET A 67 -5.98 -15.65 21.20
CA MET A 67 -5.72 -16.50 22.34
C MET A 67 -5.64 -15.72 23.66
N GLU A 68 -5.03 -14.54 23.66
CA GLU A 68 -5.06 -13.62 24.81
C GLU A 68 -6.49 -13.20 25.21
N MET A 69 -7.40 -13.12 24.23
CA MET A 69 -8.83 -12.87 24.46
C MET A 69 -9.61 -14.14 24.85
N GLY A 70 -8.95 -15.30 24.96
CA GLY A 70 -9.55 -16.55 25.41
C GLY A 70 -10.16 -17.40 24.30
N ALA A 71 -9.84 -17.15 23.03
CA ALA A 71 -10.27 -17.99 21.92
C ALA A 71 -9.71 -19.43 22.04
N ASN A 72 -10.48 -20.41 21.58
CA ASN A 72 -10.10 -21.83 21.60
C ASN A 72 -9.34 -22.22 20.30
N VAL A 73 -8.81 -23.45 20.26
CA VAL A 73 -8.04 -23.96 19.11
C VAL A 73 -8.86 -23.95 17.80
N ASP A 74 -10.15 -24.27 17.85
CA ASP A 74 -11.01 -24.28 16.67
C ASP A 74 -11.24 -22.86 16.13
N ASP A 75 -11.43 -21.88 17.02
CA ASP A 75 -11.57 -20.46 16.68
C ASP A 75 -10.32 -19.92 15.96
N LEU A 76 -9.13 -20.38 16.37
CA LEU A 76 -7.86 -19.99 15.76
C LEU A 76 -7.71 -20.56 14.35
N VAL A 77 -8.09 -21.82 14.14
CA VAL A 77 -8.05 -22.45 12.81
C VAL A 77 -9.02 -21.74 11.87
N GLU A 78 -10.24 -21.45 12.32
CA GLU A 78 -11.27 -20.78 11.51
C GLU A 78 -10.93 -19.31 11.22
N SER A 79 -10.49 -18.56 12.23
CA SER A 79 -10.32 -17.10 12.14
C SER A 79 -8.95 -16.66 11.62
N CYS A 80 -7.90 -17.45 11.85
CA CYS A 80 -6.52 -17.13 11.44
C CYS A 80 -6.02 -17.96 10.27
N GLY A 81 -6.72 -19.03 9.89
CA GLY A 81 -6.35 -19.89 8.76
C GLY A 81 -5.06 -20.68 8.98
N ILE A 82 -4.63 -20.83 10.24
CA ILE A 82 -3.47 -21.64 10.63
C ILE A 82 -3.87 -23.12 10.74
N GLY A 83 -2.93 -24.04 10.56
CA GLY A 83 -3.18 -25.47 10.69
C GLY A 83 -3.55 -25.85 12.12
N ARG A 84 -4.39 -26.88 12.30
CA ARG A 84 -4.72 -27.42 13.63
C ARG A 84 -3.47 -27.75 14.47
N PRO A 85 -2.41 -28.39 13.93
CA PRO A 85 -1.18 -28.64 14.70
C PRO A 85 -0.49 -27.34 15.16
N GLU A 86 -0.58 -26.28 14.37
CA GLU A 86 0.02 -24.97 14.70
C GLU A 86 -0.78 -24.26 15.80
N ALA A 87 -2.12 -24.30 15.70
CA ALA A 87 -3.01 -23.75 16.72
C ALA A 87 -2.86 -24.48 18.07
N GLU A 88 -2.72 -25.81 18.05
CA GLU A 88 -2.44 -26.62 19.25
C GLU A 88 -1.08 -26.26 19.86
N LEU A 89 -0.04 -26.10 19.05
CA LEU A 89 1.28 -25.66 19.51
C LEU A 89 1.23 -24.29 20.18
N MET A 90 0.52 -23.33 19.57
CA MET A 90 0.34 -22.00 20.16
C MET A 90 -0.38 -22.05 21.51
N ALA A 91 -1.40 -22.90 21.64
CA ALA A 91 -2.16 -23.05 22.88
C ALA A 91 -1.29 -23.59 24.02
N LEU A 92 -0.44 -24.57 23.71
CA LEU A 92 0.54 -25.12 24.64
C LEU A 92 1.58 -24.07 25.05
N LEU A 93 2.16 -23.35 24.08
CA LEU A 93 3.13 -22.29 24.34
C LEU A 93 2.55 -21.17 25.20
N HIS A 94 1.31 -20.75 24.96
CA HIS A 94 0.64 -19.73 25.75
C HIS A 94 0.37 -20.19 27.19
N GLN A 95 -0.01 -21.45 27.39
CA GLN A 95 -0.17 -22.02 28.73
C GLN A 95 1.15 -22.05 29.50
N GLU A 96 2.23 -22.48 28.85
CA GLU A 96 3.58 -22.48 29.44
C GLU A 96 4.04 -21.06 29.78
N LEU A 97 3.87 -20.09 28.88
CA LEU A 97 4.23 -18.69 29.13
C LEU A 97 3.46 -18.12 30.34
N LYS A 98 2.14 -18.36 30.42
CA LYS A 98 1.32 -17.93 31.54
C LYS A 98 1.74 -18.59 32.86
N ALA A 99 2.13 -19.87 32.82
CA ALA A 99 2.69 -20.55 33.98
C ALA A 99 4.01 -19.91 34.43
N THR A 100 4.91 -19.58 33.50
CA THR A 100 6.19 -18.92 33.81
C THR A 100 6.02 -17.50 34.38
N ASP A 101 5.06 -16.71 33.88
CA ASP A 101 4.77 -15.36 34.41
C ASP A 101 4.22 -15.41 35.84
N SER A 102 3.41 -16.42 36.15
CA SER A 102 2.87 -16.64 37.51
C SER A 102 3.95 -17.06 38.52
N LEU A 103 5.01 -17.74 38.06
CA LEU A 103 6.18 -18.11 38.87
C LEU A 103 7.12 -16.91 39.10
N GLY A 104 7.16 -15.94 38.19
CA GLY A 104 7.97 -14.72 38.31
C GLY A 104 7.43 -13.70 39.31
N HIS A 105 6.11 -13.66 39.55
CA HIS A 105 5.46 -12.73 40.50
C HIS A 105 5.48 -13.20 41.97
N GLN A 106 6.08 -14.36 42.27
CA GLN A 106 6.18 -14.93 43.63
C GLN A 106 7.58 -14.82 44.27
N LYS A 107 8.50 -14.06 43.66
CA LYS A 107 9.81 -13.76 44.26
C LYS A 107 9.98 -12.28 44.58
#